data_AF-A0AAV0UFG5-F1
#
_entry.id   AF-A0AAV0UFG5-F1
#
_cell.length_a   1.000
_cell.length_b   1.000
_cell.length_c   1.000
_cell.angle_alpha   90.00
_cell.angle_beta   90.00
_cell.angle_gamma   90.00
#
_symmetry.space_group_name_H-M   'P 1'
#
loop_
_entity.id
_entity.type
_entity.pdbx_description
1 polymer ?
#
loop_
_entity_poly.entity_id
_entity_poly.type
_entity_poly.pdbx_seq_one_letter_code
_entity_poly.pdbx_strand_id
1 'polypeptide(L)'
;MTDSSSLGRESVPSDKSPRNPAESTTSPHAPLPLYSDNNNSDIDGDMRRQMGQLVVDTQQLIDSHLTLFRAGLLVTIVTSITVSIKLSGLLNKVNNVEEISSWQFARRKKLRVRMIRQSRQDPSIFYVYHTPFLRRILLRDELPQNLVGGSGETKESDLIAVRPFGVQVDESSEEWVWSNFVSSHRPLTIQLLRRIQVNGSESVASCNIALTTLPLARDFAKELVSHGYAECIPENLENYDNRSNTAMSTLAQRLKTLKVAQKRAQTMQYGIWKDWQEEKLSDRVISASKRVTTKGLKKLLDSICR
;
A
#
# COMPACT_ATOMS: atom_id res chain seq x y z
N MET A 1 9.55 63.25 -11.34
CA MET A 1 9.10 63.41 -12.74
C MET A 1 8.06 62.31 -12.94
N THR A 2 6.81 62.54 -12.54
CA THR A 2 5.67 63.19 -13.24
C THR A 2 4.60 62.07 -13.27
N ASP A 3 3.58 62.13 -12.41
CA ASP A 3 2.29 62.81 -12.65
C ASP A 3 1.36 61.97 -13.55
N SER A 4 0.06 61.77 -13.34
CA SER A 4 -0.91 62.08 -12.28
C SER A 4 -2.19 61.25 -12.61
N SER A 5 -3.10 61.08 -11.63
CA SER A 5 -4.59 61.20 -11.69
C SER A 5 -5.38 60.79 -12.98
N SER A 6 -6.56 60.17 -12.94
CA SER A 6 -7.77 60.68 -12.27
C SER A 6 -9.03 59.80 -12.48
N LEU A 7 -9.87 59.73 -11.43
CA LEU A 7 -11.35 59.91 -11.36
C LEU A 7 -12.31 59.04 -12.20
N GLY A 8 -13.31 58.49 -11.51
CA GLY A 8 -14.43 57.73 -12.06
C GLY A 8 -15.69 58.54 -12.39
N ARG A 9 -16.80 57.83 -12.65
CA ARG A 9 -18.18 58.32 -12.51
C ARG A 9 -19.23 57.21 -12.63
N GLU A 10 -20.20 57.22 -11.72
CA GLU A 10 -21.53 56.59 -11.83
C GLU A 10 -22.37 57.24 -12.95
N SER A 11 -23.30 56.48 -13.55
CA SER A 11 -24.73 56.85 -13.68
C SER A 11 -25.54 55.81 -14.49
N VAL A 12 -26.62 55.31 -13.88
CA VAL A 12 -27.85 54.71 -14.46
C VAL A 12 -28.88 55.87 -14.67
N PRO A 13 -30.10 55.78 -15.29
CA PRO A 13 -30.80 54.84 -16.21
C PRO A 13 -31.41 55.53 -17.48
N SER A 14 -32.09 54.78 -18.38
CA SER A 14 -33.52 54.97 -18.75
C SER A 14 -33.95 54.28 -20.06
N ASP A 15 -34.93 53.37 -19.92
CA ASP A 15 -36.29 53.42 -20.49
C ASP A 15 -36.52 53.55 -22.02
N LYS A 16 -37.24 52.57 -22.61
CA LYS A 16 -38.51 52.77 -23.39
C LYS A 16 -38.98 51.52 -24.16
N SER A 17 -40.20 51.08 -23.82
CA SER A 17 -41.22 50.51 -24.73
C SER A 17 -41.82 51.66 -25.59
N PRO A 18 -42.45 51.52 -26.80
CA PRO A 18 -43.79 50.88 -26.96
C PRO A 18 -44.19 50.34 -28.38
N ARG A 19 -45.24 49.50 -28.47
CA ARG A 19 -46.47 49.74 -29.28
C ARG A 19 -47.35 48.49 -29.46
N ASN A 20 -48.62 48.62 -29.08
CA ASN A 20 -49.78 48.00 -29.73
C ASN A 20 -50.33 48.96 -30.82
N PRO A 21 -51.16 48.47 -31.76
CA PRO A 21 -52.59 48.88 -31.83
C PRO A 21 -53.52 47.71 -32.28
N ALA A 22 -54.86 47.71 -32.21
CA ALA A 22 -55.89 48.58 -31.65
C ALA A 22 -57.22 47.79 -31.53
N GLU A 23 -57.99 48.17 -30.52
CA GLU A 23 -59.45 48.20 -30.32
C GLU A 23 -60.44 47.69 -31.39
N SER A 24 -61.48 47.01 -30.91
CA SER A 24 -62.87 47.30 -31.32
C SER A 24 -63.83 47.02 -30.16
N THR A 25 -64.64 48.04 -29.88
CA THR A 25 -65.65 48.27 -28.85
C THR A 25 -66.81 47.26 -28.88
N THR A 26 -67.43 46.96 -27.73
CA THR A 26 -68.88 47.06 -27.38
C THR A 26 -69.18 46.23 -26.11
N SER A 27 -69.80 46.83 -25.10
CA SER A 27 -70.46 46.15 -23.95
C SER A 27 -71.99 46.37 -24.06
N PRO A 28 -72.87 45.84 -23.19
CA PRO A 28 -72.74 44.72 -22.23
C PRO A 28 -73.95 43.74 -22.34
N HIS A 29 -73.78 42.47 -21.97
CA HIS A 29 -74.94 41.67 -21.56
C HIS A 29 -74.62 40.83 -20.33
N ALA A 30 -75.31 41.16 -19.24
CA ALA A 30 -75.40 40.35 -18.03
C ALA A 30 -75.97 38.96 -18.38
N PRO A 31 -75.42 37.86 -17.85
CA PRO A 31 -76.14 36.60 -17.88
C PRO A 31 -77.14 36.56 -16.71
N LEU A 32 -78.42 36.48 -17.06
CA LEU A 32 -79.47 35.94 -16.18
C LEU A 32 -79.15 34.46 -15.87
N PRO A 33 -79.53 33.95 -14.69
CA PRO A 33 -79.27 32.56 -14.34
C PRO A 33 -80.24 31.68 -15.12
N LEU A 34 -79.74 30.89 -16.07
CA LEU A 34 -80.48 29.74 -16.57
C LEU A 34 -80.25 28.58 -15.61
N TYR A 35 -81.25 28.33 -14.77
CA TYR A 35 -81.52 27.02 -14.22
C TYR A 35 -81.79 26.08 -15.42
N SER A 36 -80.90 25.13 -15.65
CA SER A 36 -81.12 24.02 -16.57
C SER A 36 -80.31 22.83 -16.07
N ASP A 37 -81.04 21.75 -15.80
CA ASP A 37 -80.61 20.47 -15.26
C ASP A 37 -79.18 20.06 -15.58
N ASN A 38 -78.31 20.05 -14.58
CA ASN A 38 -76.92 19.66 -14.76
C ASN A 38 -76.40 18.77 -13.62
N ASN A 39 -77.14 17.72 -13.29
CA ASN A 39 -76.66 16.73 -12.31
C ASN A 39 -75.76 15.64 -12.92
N ASN A 40 -75.53 15.63 -14.25
CA ASN A 40 -74.79 14.54 -14.89
C ASN A 40 -73.41 14.93 -15.44
N SER A 41 -73.11 16.23 -15.67
CA SER A 41 -71.78 16.68 -16.09
C SER A 41 -70.82 16.91 -14.92
N ASP A 42 -71.36 17.17 -13.72
CA ASP A 42 -70.58 17.34 -12.49
C ASP A 42 -69.96 15.99 -12.04
N ILE A 43 -70.67 14.88 -12.31
CA ILE A 43 -70.23 13.51 -11.98
C ILE A 43 -69.02 13.08 -12.85
N ASP A 44 -69.00 13.40 -14.15
CA ASP A 44 -67.86 13.08 -15.03
C ASP A 44 -66.62 13.93 -14.69
N GLY A 45 -66.83 15.21 -14.34
CA GLY A 45 -65.77 16.11 -13.88
C GLY A 45 -65.15 15.65 -12.56
N ASP A 46 -65.98 15.22 -11.61
CA ASP A 46 -65.53 14.73 -10.31
C ASP A 46 -64.83 13.36 -10.41
N MET A 47 -65.34 12.44 -11.25
CA MET A 47 -64.66 11.18 -11.53
C MET A 47 -63.27 11.39 -12.15
N ARG A 48 -63.13 12.31 -13.12
CA ARG A 48 -61.82 12.62 -13.73
C ARG A 48 -60.85 13.23 -12.73
N ARG A 49 -61.34 14.05 -11.80
CA ARG A 49 -60.52 14.59 -10.70
C ARG A 49 -60.08 13.51 -9.73
N GLN A 50 -60.99 12.64 -9.32
CA GLN A 50 -60.67 11.50 -8.44
C GLN A 50 -59.70 10.53 -9.11
N MET A 51 -59.87 10.25 -10.40
CA MET A 51 -58.96 9.38 -11.16
C MET A 51 -57.58 10.03 -11.32
N GLY A 52 -57.53 11.34 -11.62
CA GLY A 52 -56.29 12.10 -11.70
C GLY A 52 -55.54 12.15 -10.38
N GLN A 53 -56.26 12.30 -9.27
CA GLN A 53 -55.69 12.30 -7.93
C GLN A 53 -55.17 10.92 -7.55
N LEU A 54 -55.88 9.85 -7.89
CA LEU A 54 -55.42 8.47 -7.67
C LEU A 54 -54.16 8.13 -8.48
N VAL A 55 -54.03 8.65 -9.71
CA VAL A 55 -52.81 8.49 -10.52
C VAL A 55 -51.65 9.28 -9.94
N VAL A 56 -51.88 10.51 -9.48
CA VAL A 56 -50.84 11.32 -8.81
C VAL A 56 -50.40 10.67 -7.50
N ASP A 57 -51.33 10.18 -6.69
CA ASP A 57 -51.04 9.51 -5.42
C ASP A 57 -50.27 8.20 -5.64
N THR A 58 -50.65 7.40 -6.64
CA THR A 58 -49.92 6.17 -6.99
C THR A 58 -48.54 6.47 -7.57
N GLN A 59 -48.40 7.51 -8.40
CA GLN A 59 -47.10 7.91 -8.93
C GLN A 59 -46.18 8.47 -7.84
N GLN A 60 -46.71 9.28 -6.92
CA GLN A 60 -45.99 9.81 -5.77
C GLN A 60 -45.60 8.69 -4.79
N LEU A 61 -46.45 7.67 -4.61
CA LEU A 61 -46.14 6.48 -3.82
C LEU A 61 -44.99 5.67 -4.46
N ILE A 62 -45.04 5.44 -5.77
CA ILE A 62 -43.98 4.72 -6.51
C ILE A 62 -42.66 5.48 -6.46
N ASP A 63 -42.67 6.80 -6.66
CA ASP A 63 -41.47 7.64 -6.59
C ASP A 63 -40.89 7.70 -5.17
N SER A 64 -41.75 7.72 -4.14
CA SER A 64 -41.34 7.64 -2.73
C SER A 64 -40.69 6.29 -2.40
N HIS A 65 -41.28 5.17 -2.85
CA HIS A 65 -40.67 3.85 -2.66
C HIS A 65 -39.35 3.69 -3.44
N LEU A 66 -39.26 4.25 -4.64
CA LEU A 66 -38.03 4.22 -5.44
C LEU A 66 -36.92 5.06 -4.81
N THR A 67 -37.23 6.23 -4.27
CA THR A 67 -36.26 7.08 -3.56
C THR A 67 -35.79 6.42 -2.26
N LEU A 68 -36.70 5.83 -1.47
CA LEU A 68 -36.34 5.05 -0.28
C LEU A 68 -35.47 3.83 -0.64
N PHE A 69 -35.78 3.11 -1.71
CA PHE A 69 -34.97 1.98 -2.18
C PHE A 69 -33.57 2.43 -2.59
N ARG A 70 -33.46 3.52 -3.36
CA ARG A 70 -32.16 4.10 -3.76
C ARG A 70 -31.35 4.57 -2.54
N ALA A 71 -31.98 5.24 -1.58
CA ALA A 71 -31.33 5.64 -0.34
C ALA A 71 -30.86 4.42 0.48
N GLY A 72 -31.71 3.40 0.62
CA GLY A 72 -31.36 2.14 1.30
C GLY A 72 -30.19 1.40 0.64
N LEU A 73 -30.15 1.38 -0.69
CA LEU A 73 -29.05 0.77 -1.45
C LEU A 73 -27.74 1.55 -1.27
N LEU A 74 -27.79 2.89 -1.29
CA LEU A 74 -26.62 3.72 -1.03
C LEU A 74 -26.09 3.52 0.40
N VAL A 75 -26.96 3.48 1.40
CA VAL A 75 -26.57 3.21 2.80
C VAL A 75 -25.94 1.82 2.93
N THR A 76 -26.49 0.81 2.25
CA THR A 76 -25.94 -0.56 2.26
C THR A 76 -24.57 -0.63 1.59
N ILE A 77 -24.37 0.09 0.48
CA ILE A 77 -23.07 0.16 -0.19
C ILE A 77 -22.04 0.85 0.71
N VAL A 78 -22.38 2.00 1.31
CA VAL A 78 -21.47 2.75 2.19
C VAL A 78 -21.10 1.94 3.42
N THR A 79 -22.06 1.25 4.04
CA THR A 79 -21.80 0.37 5.19
C THR A 79 -20.93 -0.83 4.79
N SER A 80 -21.20 -1.48 3.67
CA SER A 80 -20.37 -2.58 3.15
C SER A 80 -18.93 -2.14 2.86
N ILE A 81 -18.72 -0.97 2.26
CA ILE A 81 -17.40 -0.39 2.04
C ILE A 81 -16.70 -0.14 3.37
N THR A 82 -17.39 0.50 4.32
CA THR A 82 -16.84 0.84 5.64
C THR A 82 -16.43 -0.41 6.41
N VAL A 83 -17.28 -1.44 6.43
CA VAL A 83 -16.99 -2.73 7.08
C VAL A 83 -15.82 -3.43 6.38
N SER A 84 -15.79 -3.42 5.05
CA SER A 84 -14.71 -4.02 4.26
C SER A 84 -13.36 -3.35 4.53
N ILE A 85 -13.34 -2.01 4.62
CA ILE A 85 -12.15 -1.24 4.97
C ILE A 85 -11.70 -1.55 6.40
N LYS A 86 -12.62 -1.61 7.36
CA LYS A 86 -12.33 -1.96 8.76
C LYS A 86 -11.77 -3.39 8.89
N LEU A 87 -12.37 -4.37 8.21
CA LEU A 87 -11.88 -5.76 8.21
C LEU A 87 -10.52 -5.92 7.51
N SER A 88 -10.24 -5.13 6.48
CA SER A 88 -8.96 -5.21 5.75
C SER A 88 -7.77 -4.76 6.59
N GLY A 89 -8.01 -3.96 7.64
CA GLY A 89 -6.98 -3.31 8.44
C GLY A 89 -6.07 -2.41 7.59
N LEU A 90 -6.62 -1.79 6.53
CA LEU A 90 -5.89 -0.86 5.65
C LEU A 90 -5.66 0.51 6.32
N LEU A 91 -6.57 0.89 7.23
CA LEU A 91 -6.52 2.16 7.96
C LEU A 91 -5.88 2.03 9.33
N ASN A 92 -5.86 0.83 9.91
CA ASN A 92 -5.32 0.62 11.25
C ASN A 92 -3.80 0.64 11.20
N LYS A 93 -3.21 1.50 12.03
CA LYS A 93 -1.79 1.41 12.38
C LYS A 93 -1.58 0.09 13.12
N VAL A 94 -0.43 -0.51 12.88
CA VAL A 94 0.03 -1.71 13.58
C VAL A 94 1.21 -1.23 14.39
N ASN A 95 1.13 -1.38 15.70
CA ASN A 95 2.13 -0.89 16.62
C ASN A 95 3.09 -2.02 17.01
N ASN A 96 2.56 -3.24 17.24
CA ASN A 96 3.35 -4.40 17.63
C ASN A 96 3.06 -5.62 16.75
N VAL A 97 3.98 -6.59 16.76
CA VAL A 97 3.82 -7.87 16.05
C VAL A 97 2.61 -8.66 16.57
N GLU A 98 2.29 -8.51 17.86
CA GLU A 98 1.19 -9.23 18.50
C GLU A 98 -0.19 -8.81 17.98
N GLU A 99 -0.33 -7.53 17.62
CA GLU A 99 -1.55 -6.97 17.03
C GLU A 99 -1.81 -7.47 15.60
N ILE A 100 -0.77 -7.97 14.91
CA ILE A 100 -0.88 -8.50 13.55
C ILE A 100 -1.58 -9.86 13.61
N SER A 101 -2.81 -9.94 13.09
CA SER A 101 -3.58 -11.18 13.10
C SER A 101 -2.90 -12.30 12.28
N SER A 102 -3.04 -13.55 12.74
CA SER A 102 -2.49 -14.74 12.06
C SER A 102 -2.94 -14.85 10.60
N TRP A 103 -4.13 -14.33 10.28
CA TRP A 103 -4.63 -14.28 8.91
C TRP A 103 -3.80 -13.37 7.98
N GLN A 104 -3.28 -12.26 8.50
CA GLN A 104 -2.40 -11.38 7.75
C GLN A 104 -1.06 -12.05 7.44
N PHE A 105 -0.54 -12.89 8.35
CA PHE A 105 0.62 -13.75 8.09
C PHE A 105 0.31 -14.84 7.05
N ALA A 106 -0.82 -15.55 7.19
CA ALA A 106 -1.23 -16.60 6.24
C ALA A 106 -1.37 -16.08 4.81
N ARG A 107 -1.89 -14.85 4.65
CA ARG A 107 -2.02 -14.15 3.35
C ARG A 107 -0.73 -13.47 2.88
N ARG A 108 0.36 -13.56 3.63
CA ARG A 108 1.63 -12.86 3.36
C ARG A 108 1.41 -11.37 3.06
N LYS A 109 0.63 -10.69 3.92
CA LYS A 109 0.25 -9.29 3.75
C LYS A 109 1.51 -8.42 3.62
N LYS A 110 1.49 -7.50 2.66
CA LYS A 110 2.54 -6.50 2.47
C LYS A 110 2.21 -5.25 3.27
N LEU A 111 3.15 -4.78 4.07
CA LEU A 111 3.05 -3.54 4.85
C LEU A 111 4.14 -2.57 4.38
N ARG A 112 3.79 -1.30 4.26
CA ARG A 112 4.75 -0.24 3.96
C ARG A 112 5.25 0.33 5.28
N VAL A 113 6.56 0.33 5.47
CA VAL A 113 7.20 0.67 6.74
C VAL A 113 8.39 1.59 6.51
N ARG A 114 8.90 2.16 7.58
CA ARG A 114 10.19 2.87 7.60
C ARG A 114 11.05 2.27 8.70
N MET A 115 12.33 2.08 8.41
CA MET A 115 13.27 1.57 9.40
C MET A 115 13.62 2.68 10.39
N ILE A 116 13.52 2.37 11.69
CA ILE A 116 13.77 3.34 12.76
C ILE A 116 15.07 3.03 13.47
N ARG A 117 15.33 1.75 13.77
CA ARG A 117 16.58 1.32 14.39
C ARG A 117 16.82 -0.17 14.19
N GLN A 118 18.05 -0.59 14.43
CA GLN A 118 18.46 -1.98 14.58
C GLN A 118 18.54 -2.30 16.09
N SER A 119 18.26 -3.54 16.47
CA SER A 119 18.42 -3.97 17.86
C SER A 119 19.91 -4.11 18.19
N ARG A 120 20.28 -3.68 19.40
CA ARG A 120 21.65 -3.82 19.93
C ARG A 120 21.93 -5.21 20.51
N GLN A 121 20.88 -5.96 20.85
CA GLN A 121 21.02 -7.30 21.44
C GLN A 121 21.08 -8.39 20.36
N ASP A 122 20.28 -8.24 19.31
CA ASP A 122 20.32 -9.12 18.13
C ASP A 122 20.30 -8.24 16.87
N PRO A 123 21.45 -8.05 16.19
CA PRO A 123 21.53 -7.24 14.98
C PRO A 123 20.61 -7.73 13.84
N SER A 124 20.10 -8.97 13.92
CA SER A 124 19.13 -9.48 12.94
C SER A 124 17.72 -8.92 13.12
N ILE A 125 17.43 -8.27 14.25
CA ILE A 125 16.13 -7.67 14.55
C ILE A 125 16.17 -6.17 14.23
N PHE A 126 15.23 -5.75 13.39
CA PHE A 126 15.03 -4.35 13.04
C PHE A 126 13.68 -3.87 13.59
N TYR A 127 13.66 -2.65 14.12
CA TYR A 127 12.43 -2.01 14.54
C TYR A 127 11.95 -1.07 13.44
N VAL A 128 10.74 -1.34 12.95
CA VAL A 128 10.15 -0.62 11.83
C VAL A 128 8.82 0.03 12.22
N TYR A 129 8.60 1.22 11.69
CA TYR A 129 7.37 1.97 11.87
C TYR A 129 6.40 1.69 10.71
N HIS A 130 5.19 1.20 11.02
CA HIS A 130 4.15 0.99 10.01
C HIS A 130 3.54 2.31 9.55
N THR A 131 3.50 2.50 8.23
CA THR A 131 2.92 3.69 7.60
C THR A 131 1.56 3.36 6.94
N PRO A 132 0.43 3.58 7.64
CA PRO A 132 -0.90 3.27 7.12
C PRO A 132 -1.24 4.13 5.89
N PHE A 133 -2.17 3.65 5.05
CA PHE A 133 -2.52 4.31 3.79
C PHE A 133 -3.09 5.72 3.96
N LEU A 134 -3.94 5.95 4.97
CA LEU A 134 -4.50 7.28 5.23
C LEU A 134 -3.43 8.32 5.55
N ARG A 135 -2.42 7.95 6.33
CA ARG A 135 -1.31 8.85 6.66
C ARG A 135 -0.53 9.26 5.40
N ARG A 136 -0.43 8.36 4.41
CA ARG A 136 0.22 8.67 3.12
C ARG A 136 -0.56 9.72 2.32
N ILE A 137 -1.89 9.65 2.33
CA ILE A 137 -2.74 10.59 1.58
C ILE A 137 -2.90 11.91 2.33
N LEU A 138 -3.11 11.86 3.64
CA LEU A 138 -3.50 13.02 4.44
C LEU A 138 -2.31 13.79 5.03
N LEU A 139 -1.23 13.10 5.39
CA LEU A 139 -0.10 13.67 6.15
C LEU A 139 1.22 13.63 5.37
N ARG A 140 1.15 13.60 4.03
CA ARG A 140 2.30 13.61 3.11
C ARG A 140 3.40 12.58 3.43
N ASP A 141 3.05 11.50 4.14
CA ASP A 141 3.99 10.46 4.56
C ASP A 141 5.14 10.99 5.45
N GLU A 142 4.89 11.99 6.31
CA GLU A 142 5.89 12.49 7.26
C GLU A 142 5.99 11.59 8.51
N LEU A 143 7.23 11.27 8.92
CA LEU A 143 7.51 10.49 10.14
C LEU A 143 7.12 11.33 11.37
N PRO A 144 6.48 10.76 12.41
CA PRO A 144 6.26 11.49 13.65
C PRO A 144 7.58 12.06 14.18
N GLN A 145 7.60 13.36 14.55
CA GLN A 145 8.80 14.03 15.08
C GLN A 145 9.37 13.32 16.32
N ASN A 146 8.51 12.67 17.11
CA ASN A 146 8.89 11.86 18.28
C ASN A 146 9.75 10.63 17.95
N LEU A 147 9.83 10.22 16.67
CA LEU A 147 10.69 9.13 16.19
C LEU A 147 11.99 9.63 15.53
N VAL A 148 12.14 10.94 15.32
CA VAL A 148 13.26 11.55 14.60
C VAL A 148 14.37 12.03 15.57
N GLY A 149 14.05 12.21 16.86
CA GLY A 149 15.02 12.56 17.90
C GLY A 149 15.16 11.45 18.93
N GLY A 150 16.31 10.78 18.97
CA GLY A 150 16.64 9.69 19.91
C GLY A 150 16.79 10.10 21.38
N SER A 151 15.98 11.03 21.88
CA SER A 151 16.08 11.63 23.22
C SER A 151 14.86 11.42 24.13
N GLY A 152 13.91 10.59 23.74
CA GLY A 152 12.87 10.12 24.65
C GLY A 152 12.76 8.63 24.50
N GLU A 153 12.41 7.93 25.59
CA GLU A 153 11.90 6.56 25.55
C GLU A 153 10.77 6.49 24.51
N THR A 154 11.11 6.28 23.24
CA THR A 154 10.15 5.91 22.22
C THR A 154 9.61 4.60 22.73
N LYS A 155 8.38 4.63 23.27
CA LYS A 155 7.73 3.44 23.82
C LYS A 155 7.90 2.35 22.78
N GLU A 156 8.68 1.31 23.11
CA GLU A 156 8.95 0.19 22.21
C GLU A 156 7.65 -0.42 21.69
N SER A 157 6.55 -0.20 22.43
CA SER A 157 5.17 -0.49 22.09
C SER A 157 4.64 0.07 20.76
N ASP A 158 5.36 0.96 20.07
CA ASP A 158 4.90 1.57 18.81
C ASP A 158 5.64 1.07 17.55
N LEU A 159 6.59 0.15 17.72
CA LEU A 159 7.45 -0.36 16.66
C LEU A 159 7.27 -1.86 16.45
N ILE A 160 7.27 -2.25 15.18
CA ILE A 160 7.19 -3.66 14.81
C ILE A 160 8.61 -4.22 14.79
N ALA A 161 8.88 -5.21 15.62
CA ALA A 161 10.12 -5.99 15.54
C ALA A 161 10.04 -6.94 14.34
N VAL A 162 10.98 -6.80 13.40
CA VAL A 162 11.04 -7.61 12.19
C VAL A 162 12.41 -8.24 12.00
N ARG A 163 12.44 -9.47 11.50
CA ARG A 163 13.66 -10.19 11.11
C ARG A 163 13.62 -10.50 9.61
N PRO A 164 14.68 -10.19 8.84
CA PRO A 164 14.75 -10.59 7.45
C PRO A 164 14.91 -12.11 7.34
N PHE A 165 14.12 -12.72 6.47
CA PHE A 165 14.12 -14.17 6.27
C PHE A 165 15.44 -14.69 5.69
N GLY A 166 15.94 -15.79 6.29
CA GLY A 166 17.06 -16.56 5.74
C GLY A 166 18.44 -15.94 5.93
N VAL A 167 18.56 -14.89 6.74
CA VAL A 167 19.84 -14.25 7.04
C VAL A 167 20.00 -13.96 8.53
N GLN A 168 21.25 -14.00 8.99
CA GLN A 168 21.68 -13.51 10.28
C GLN A 168 22.63 -12.35 10.05
N VAL A 169 22.33 -11.23 10.69
CA VAL A 169 23.02 -9.96 10.46
C VAL A 169 24.10 -9.80 11.52
N ASP A 170 25.25 -9.29 11.09
CA ASP A 170 26.38 -9.02 11.95
C ASP A 170 26.33 -7.59 12.54
N GLU A 171 26.98 -7.38 13.69
CA GLU A 171 27.05 -6.09 14.37
C GLU A 171 27.69 -5.00 13.50
N SER A 172 28.64 -5.36 12.62
CA SER A 172 29.31 -4.43 11.70
C SER A 172 28.37 -3.73 10.70
N SER A 173 27.13 -4.21 10.58
CA SER A 173 26.12 -3.64 9.69
C SER A 173 25.51 -2.32 10.15
N GLU A 174 25.62 -1.97 11.44
CA GLU A 174 24.86 -0.88 12.07
C GLU A 174 25.04 0.46 11.34
N GLU A 175 26.28 0.84 11.05
CA GLU A 175 26.60 2.11 10.38
C GLU A 175 26.05 2.16 8.93
N TRP A 176 26.18 1.05 8.20
CA TRP A 176 25.66 0.96 6.84
C TRP A 176 24.13 1.00 6.81
N VAL A 177 23.47 0.30 7.75
CA VAL A 177 22.01 0.32 7.89
C VAL A 177 21.53 1.71 8.25
N TRP A 178 22.21 2.37 9.20
CA TRP A 178 21.86 3.71 9.65
C TRP A 178 21.95 4.74 8.52
N SER A 179 23.07 4.76 7.79
CA SER A 179 23.31 5.69 6.69
C SER A 179 22.36 5.48 5.50
N ASN A 180 22.01 4.24 5.17
CA ASN A 180 21.21 3.97 3.97
C ASN A 180 19.70 4.01 4.22
N PHE A 181 19.23 3.58 5.40
CA PHE A 181 17.80 3.35 5.64
C PHE A 181 17.22 4.18 6.77
N VAL A 182 17.93 4.28 7.90
CA VAL A 182 17.39 4.94 9.09
C VAL A 182 17.41 6.45 8.92
N SER A 183 18.59 7.03 8.66
CA SER A 183 18.79 8.48 8.50
C SER A 183 18.00 9.06 7.33
N SER A 184 17.82 8.29 6.25
CA SER A 184 17.08 8.70 5.06
C SER A 184 15.57 8.51 5.19
N HIS A 185 15.10 7.82 6.24
CA HIS A 185 13.71 7.44 6.46
C HIS A 185 13.02 6.86 5.22
N ARG A 186 13.76 6.12 4.39
CA ARG A 186 13.27 5.61 3.11
C ARG A 186 12.11 4.64 3.34
N PRO A 187 11.04 4.72 2.53
CA PRO A 187 9.97 3.74 2.60
C PRO A 187 10.48 2.38 2.16
N LEU A 188 10.13 1.36 2.94
CA LEU A 188 10.38 -0.05 2.70
C LEU A 188 9.05 -0.79 2.63
N THR A 189 9.04 -1.95 1.97
CA THR A 189 7.88 -2.84 1.99
C THR A 189 8.27 -4.16 2.62
N ILE A 190 7.63 -4.51 3.73
CA ILE A 190 7.78 -5.83 4.35
C ILE A 190 6.65 -6.74 3.91
N GLN A 191 6.97 -7.99 3.60
CA GLN A 191 6.01 -9.05 3.37
C GLN A 191 6.09 -10.02 4.54
N LEU A 192 5.02 -10.09 5.32
CA LEU A 192 4.94 -10.94 6.51
C LEU A 192 5.00 -12.42 6.10
N LEU A 193 5.80 -13.21 6.81
CA LEU A 193 5.90 -14.66 6.57
C LEU A 193 5.42 -15.44 7.78
N ARG A 194 6.03 -15.21 8.94
CA ARG A 194 5.72 -15.93 10.17
C ARG A 194 5.99 -15.06 11.40
N ARG A 195 5.22 -15.28 12.46
CA ARG A 195 5.56 -14.80 13.80
C ARG A 195 6.52 -15.78 14.47
N ILE A 196 7.63 -15.27 14.97
CA ILE A 196 8.64 -16.01 15.74
C ILE A 196 8.63 -15.44 17.16
N GLN A 197 8.71 -16.29 18.17
CA GLN A 197 8.98 -15.84 19.54
C GLN A 197 10.47 -15.98 19.79
N VAL A 198 11.12 -14.89 20.19
CA VAL A 198 12.52 -14.92 20.62
C VAL A 198 12.52 -15.13 22.14
N ASN A 199 13.39 -16.02 22.64
CA ASN A 199 13.46 -16.38 24.06
C ASN A 199 13.70 -15.11 24.89
N GLY A 200 12.66 -14.62 25.59
CA GLY A 200 12.72 -13.34 26.31
C GLY A 200 11.46 -12.47 26.28
N SER A 201 10.37 -12.94 25.66
CA SER A 201 9.00 -12.36 25.60
C SER A 201 8.63 -11.53 24.36
N GLU A 202 9.58 -11.10 23.54
CA GLU A 202 9.25 -10.32 22.34
C GLU A 202 8.87 -11.21 21.14
N SER A 203 7.67 -10.96 20.60
CA SER A 203 7.22 -11.50 19.33
C SER A 203 7.88 -10.74 18.18
N VAL A 204 8.59 -11.45 17.30
CA VAL A 204 9.27 -10.89 16.12
C VAL A 204 8.62 -11.42 14.84
N ALA A 205 8.41 -10.56 13.85
CA ALA A 205 7.89 -10.96 12.55
C ALA A 205 9.03 -11.31 11.59
N SER A 206 9.13 -12.58 11.19
CA SER A 206 9.95 -12.97 10.04
C SER A 206 9.30 -12.48 8.75
N CYS A 207 10.06 -11.77 7.92
CA CYS A 207 9.55 -11.12 6.73
C CYS A 207 10.57 -11.04 5.59
N ASN A 208 10.05 -10.87 4.37
CA ASN A 208 10.87 -10.40 3.24
C ASN A 208 10.79 -8.87 3.19
N ILE A 209 11.95 -8.22 3.12
CA ILE A 209 12.03 -6.75 3.07
C ILE A 209 12.46 -6.33 1.66
N ALA A 210 11.60 -5.57 0.99
CA ALA A 210 11.84 -5.01 -0.33
C ALA A 210 12.14 -3.52 -0.23
N LEU A 211 13.24 -3.12 -0.86
CA LEU A 211 13.66 -1.73 -1.01
C LEU A 211 12.86 -1.11 -2.15
N THR A 212 12.19 0.00 -1.86
CA THR A 212 11.35 0.71 -2.83
C THR A 212 12.21 1.63 -3.70
N THR A 213 13.05 1.04 -4.56
CA THR A 213 13.78 1.76 -5.61
C THR A 213 13.21 1.38 -6.97
N LEU A 214 12.57 2.32 -7.66
CA LEU A 214 12.14 2.13 -9.05
C LEU A 214 13.37 1.93 -9.96
N PRO A 215 13.32 1.09 -11.01
CA PRO A 215 12.18 0.29 -11.50
C PRO A 215 12.11 -1.16 -10.95
N LEU A 216 13.10 -1.62 -10.18
CA LEU A 216 13.19 -3.00 -9.68
C LEU A 216 13.33 -3.01 -8.16
N ALA A 217 12.33 -3.56 -7.48
CA ALA A 217 12.36 -3.74 -6.03
C ALA A 217 13.56 -4.63 -5.66
N ARG A 218 14.53 -4.04 -4.94
CA ARG A 218 15.71 -4.76 -4.48
C ARG A 218 15.41 -5.48 -3.17
N ASP A 219 16.08 -6.59 -2.96
CA ASP A 219 15.93 -7.40 -1.76
C ASP A 219 16.93 -6.96 -0.70
N PHE A 220 16.45 -6.46 0.44
CA PHE A 220 17.30 -6.00 1.54
C PHE A 220 18.22 -7.10 2.09
N ALA A 221 17.70 -8.33 2.26
CA ALA A 221 18.49 -9.45 2.76
C ALA A 221 19.64 -9.79 1.79
N LYS A 222 19.37 -9.70 0.49
CA LYS A 222 20.39 -9.88 -0.55
C LYS A 222 21.44 -8.78 -0.53
N GLU A 223 21.04 -7.52 -0.32
CA GLU A 223 21.97 -6.40 -0.23
C GLU A 223 22.91 -6.56 0.98
N LEU A 224 22.37 -6.89 2.16
CA LEU A 224 23.18 -7.17 3.36
C LEU A 224 24.21 -8.28 3.12
N VAL A 225 23.76 -9.41 2.57
CA VAL A 225 24.64 -10.54 2.27
C VAL A 225 25.69 -10.17 1.20
N SER A 226 25.29 -9.42 0.16
CA SER A 226 26.20 -9.05 -0.93
C SER A 226 27.31 -8.10 -0.49
N HIS A 227 27.06 -7.28 0.54
CA HIS A 227 28.07 -6.39 1.14
C HIS A 227 28.88 -7.06 2.26
N GLY A 228 28.56 -8.31 2.60
CA GLY A 228 29.24 -9.03 3.68
C GLY A 228 28.83 -8.58 5.08
N TYR A 229 27.64 -8.03 5.24
CA TYR A 229 27.07 -7.63 6.55
C TYR A 229 26.14 -8.68 7.16
N ALA A 230 25.90 -9.78 6.44
CA ALA A 230 25.03 -10.86 6.89
C ALA A 230 25.47 -12.20 6.30
N GLU A 231 25.20 -13.26 7.04
CA GLU A 231 25.36 -14.65 6.62
C GLU A 231 24.00 -15.31 6.35
N CYS A 232 23.96 -16.29 5.44
CA CYS A 232 22.74 -17.04 5.17
C CYS A 232 22.59 -18.18 6.19
N ILE A 233 21.43 -18.23 6.84
CA ILE A 233 21.09 -19.29 7.77
C ILE A 233 20.19 -20.36 7.11
N PRO A 234 20.29 -21.62 7.55
CA PRO A 234 19.34 -22.65 7.14
C PRO A 234 17.97 -22.36 7.77
N GLU A 235 16.96 -22.18 6.92
CA GLU A 235 15.57 -22.02 7.35
C GLU A 235 14.81 -23.32 7.08
N ASN A 236 14.03 -23.80 8.05
CA ASN A 236 13.08 -24.87 7.79
C ASN A 236 11.88 -24.29 7.04
N LEU A 237 11.76 -24.63 5.76
CA LEU A 237 10.71 -24.14 4.86
C LEU A 237 9.30 -24.57 5.27
N GLU A 238 9.16 -25.72 5.94
CA GLU A 238 7.85 -26.23 6.41
C GLU A 238 7.18 -25.26 7.39
N ASN A 239 7.99 -24.52 8.15
CA ASN A 239 7.51 -23.50 9.08
C ASN A 239 6.80 -22.32 8.41
N TYR A 240 6.99 -22.13 7.10
CA TYR A 240 6.48 -21.01 6.32
C TYR A 240 5.41 -21.45 5.30
N ASP A 241 4.98 -22.71 5.37
CA ASP A 241 3.94 -23.23 4.50
C ASP A 241 2.61 -22.55 4.80
N ASN A 242 2.05 -21.94 3.76
CA ASN A 242 0.73 -21.32 3.77
C ASN A 242 -0.23 -22.05 2.82
N ARG A 243 0.02 -23.35 2.56
CA ARG A 243 -0.72 -24.22 1.63
C ARG A 243 -0.64 -23.77 0.18
N SER A 244 0.37 -22.97 -0.17
CA SER A 244 0.59 -22.46 -1.52
C SER A 244 1.96 -22.91 -2.05
N ASN A 245 1.93 -23.87 -2.97
CA ASN A 245 3.15 -24.45 -3.57
C ASN A 245 4.03 -23.40 -4.28
N THR A 246 3.41 -22.40 -4.92
CA THR A 246 4.13 -21.30 -5.57
C THR A 246 4.83 -20.37 -4.57
N ALA A 247 4.22 -20.19 -3.41
CA ALA A 247 4.75 -19.37 -2.34
C ALA A 247 5.94 -20.06 -1.65
N MET A 248 5.99 -21.40 -1.67
CA MET A 248 7.12 -22.19 -1.18
C MET A 248 8.28 -22.23 -2.17
N SER A 249 8.01 -22.43 -3.46
CA SER A 249 9.05 -22.44 -4.49
C SER A 249 9.78 -21.08 -4.58
N THR A 250 9.06 -19.98 -4.42
CA THR A 250 9.64 -18.62 -4.38
C THR A 250 10.55 -18.40 -3.18
N LEU A 251 10.19 -18.88 -1.97
CA LEU A 251 11.07 -18.82 -0.80
C LEU A 251 12.33 -19.68 -0.99
N ALA A 252 12.19 -20.89 -1.54
CA ALA A 252 13.33 -21.76 -1.84
C ALA A 252 14.27 -21.14 -2.88
N GLN A 253 13.73 -20.53 -3.94
CA GLN A 253 14.52 -19.81 -4.95
C GLN A 253 15.24 -18.60 -4.35
N ARG A 254 14.60 -17.90 -3.42
CA ARG A 254 15.21 -16.79 -2.69
C ARG A 254 16.39 -17.25 -1.84
N LEU A 255 16.25 -18.34 -1.06
CA LEU A 255 17.37 -18.92 -0.30
C LEU A 255 18.55 -19.31 -1.21
N LYS A 256 18.28 -19.88 -2.40
CA LYS A 256 19.33 -20.16 -3.40
C LYS A 256 20.05 -18.88 -3.83
N THR A 257 19.29 -17.81 -4.07
CA THR A 257 19.83 -16.51 -4.50
C THR A 257 20.69 -15.88 -3.40
N LEU A 258 20.27 -15.97 -2.13
CA LEU A 258 21.04 -15.50 -0.98
C LEU A 258 22.37 -16.28 -0.85
N LYS A 259 22.33 -17.62 -0.97
CA LYS A 259 23.56 -18.44 -0.95
C LYS A 259 24.54 -18.08 -2.07
N VAL A 260 24.05 -17.74 -3.25
CA VAL A 260 24.89 -17.27 -4.37
C VAL A 260 25.51 -15.92 -4.04
N ALA A 261 24.74 -15.00 -3.45
CA ALA A 261 25.25 -13.70 -3.00
C ALA A 261 26.32 -13.85 -1.91
N GLN A 262 26.11 -14.75 -0.93
CA GLN A 262 27.09 -15.00 0.12
C GLN A 262 28.40 -15.53 -0.45
N LYS A 263 28.34 -16.51 -1.35
CA LYS A 263 29.54 -17.03 -2.02
C LYS A 263 30.30 -15.92 -2.74
N ARG A 264 29.59 -15.01 -3.40
CA ARG A 264 30.22 -13.85 -4.05
C ARG A 264 30.90 -12.93 -3.02
N ALA A 265 30.24 -12.62 -1.91
CA ALA A 265 30.82 -11.78 -0.86
C ALA A 265 32.05 -12.43 -0.20
N GLN A 266 32.04 -13.76 -0.03
CA GLN A 266 33.17 -14.55 0.42
C GLN A 266 34.36 -14.47 -0.54
N THR A 267 34.14 -14.72 -1.84
CA THR A 267 35.19 -14.64 -2.86
C THR A 267 35.80 -13.23 -2.96
N MET A 268 34.99 -12.20 -2.73
CA MET A 268 35.44 -10.81 -2.76
C MET A 268 35.98 -10.30 -1.41
N GLN A 269 35.97 -11.15 -0.36
CA GLN A 269 36.42 -10.81 0.99
C GLN A 269 35.75 -9.54 1.56
N TYR A 270 34.44 -9.41 1.35
CA TYR A 270 33.67 -8.27 1.85
C TYR A 270 33.23 -8.44 3.30
N GLY A 271 33.23 -7.33 4.06
CA GLY A 271 32.68 -7.25 5.42
C GLY A 271 33.25 -8.33 6.35
N ILE A 272 32.38 -9.17 6.89
CA ILE A 272 32.71 -10.28 7.80
C ILE A 272 33.62 -11.35 7.14
N TRP A 273 33.77 -11.34 5.82
CA TRP A 273 34.56 -12.32 5.08
C TRP A 273 36.00 -11.88 4.80
N LYS A 274 36.47 -10.74 5.34
CA LYS A 274 37.84 -10.22 5.11
C LYS A 274 38.93 -11.22 5.49
N ASP A 275 38.75 -11.90 6.62
CA ASP A 275 39.70 -12.87 7.15
C ASP A 275 39.35 -14.32 6.77
N TRP A 276 38.38 -14.52 5.88
CA TRP A 276 37.96 -15.83 5.43
C TRP A 276 39.07 -16.46 4.58
N GLN A 277 39.80 -17.40 5.17
CA GLN A 277 40.77 -18.24 4.48
C GLN A 277 40.03 -19.43 3.86
N GLU A 278 39.97 -19.49 2.53
CA GLU A 278 39.44 -20.66 1.84
C GLU A 278 40.44 -21.82 1.93
N GLU A 279 40.34 -22.63 2.99
CA GLU A 279 41.00 -23.96 3.06
C GLU A 279 40.64 -24.86 1.85
N LYS A 280 39.65 -24.48 1.02
CA LYS A 280 39.16 -25.27 -0.12
C LYS A 280 39.48 -24.72 -1.52
N LEU A 281 40.06 -23.52 -1.68
CA LEU A 281 40.41 -23.03 -3.02
C LEU A 281 41.79 -23.47 -3.49
N SER A 282 42.76 -23.64 -2.60
CA SER A 282 44.06 -24.24 -2.93
C SER A 282 43.87 -25.61 -3.61
N ASP A 283 43.05 -26.49 -3.03
CA ASP A 283 42.78 -27.82 -3.58
C ASP A 283 42.00 -27.82 -4.90
N ARG A 284 41.12 -26.82 -5.11
CA ARG A 284 40.32 -26.71 -6.35
C ARG A 284 41.10 -26.11 -7.51
N VAL A 285 41.95 -25.12 -7.24
CA VAL A 285 42.85 -24.53 -8.25
C VAL A 285 43.95 -25.53 -8.63
N ILE A 286 44.50 -26.27 -7.66
CA ILE A 286 45.50 -27.32 -7.92
C ILE A 286 44.89 -28.49 -8.72
N SER A 287 43.64 -28.87 -8.47
CA SER A 287 42.97 -29.95 -9.22
C SER A 287 42.51 -29.54 -10.63
N ALA A 288 42.08 -28.29 -10.84
CA ALA A 288 41.80 -27.76 -12.17
C ALA A 288 43.09 -27.60 -13.00
N SER A 289 44.17 -27.13 -12.39
CA SER A 289 45.48 -27.00 -13.04
C SER A 289 46.07 -28.37 -13.43
N LYS A 290 45.89 -29.41 -12.58
CA LYS A 290 46.25 -30.81 -12.91
C LYS A 290 45.43 -31.42 -14.07
N ARG A 291 44.16 -31.05 -14.23
CA ARG A 291 43.30 -31.59 -15.31
C ARG A 291 43.53 -30.90 -16.66
N VAL A 292 43.94 -29.64 -16.67
CA VAL A 292 44.26 -28.90 -17.90
C VAL A 292 45.65 -29.29 -18.43
N THR A 293 46.62 -29.48 -17.54
CA THR A 293 47.97 -29.94 -17.93
C THR A 293 47.97 -31.37 -18.46
N THR A 294 47.27 -32.32 -17.82
CA THR A 294 47.23 -33.72 -18.29
C THR A 294 46.52 -33.90 -19.64
N LYS A 295 45.47 -33.14 -19.94
CA LYS A 295 44.80 -33.18 -21.25
C LYS A 295 45.61 -32.49 -22.35
N GLY A 296 46.34 -31.42 -22.05
CA GLY A 296 47.22 -30.75 -23.01
C GLY A 296 48.46 -31.59 -23.36
N LEU A 297 49.08 -32.22 -22.35
CA LEU A 297 50.30 -33.02 -22.52
C LEU A 297 50.03 -34.35 -23.24
N LYS A 298 48.87 -34.98 -22.99
CA LYS A 298 48.46 -36.20 -23.70
C LYS A 298 48.19 -35.94 -25.19
N LYS A 299 47.64 -34.78 -25.52
CA LYS A 299 47.37 -34.37 -26.91
C LYS A 299 48.64 -34.02 -27.71
N LEU A 300 49.70 -33.56 -27.03
CA LEU A 300 51.02 -33.33 -27.59
C LEU A 300 51.80 -34.64 -27.79
N LEU A 301 51.74 -35.56 -26.82
CA LEU A 301 52.36 -36.89 -26.95
C LEU A 301 51.74 -37.71 -28.09
N ASP A 302 50.41 -37.69 -28.22
CA ASP A 302 49.72 -38.38 -29.32
C ASP A 302 50.03 -37.77 -30.70
N SER A 303 50.51 -36.51 -30.78
CA SER A 303 50.89 -35.87 -32.05
C SER A 303 52.36 -36.09 -32.42
N ILE A 304 53.20 -36.58 -31.51
CA ILE A 304 54.62 -36.86 -31.75
C ILE A 304 54.83 -38.35 -32.10
N CYS A 305 53.91 -39.23 -31.69
CA CYS A 305 53.95 -40.67 -31.98
C CYS A 305 53.19 -41.10 -33.27
N ARG A 306 52.85 -40.16 -34.15
CA ARG A 306 52.43 -40.43 -35.54
C ARG A 306 53.50 -39.92 -36.50
#